data_AF-A0A931ZR83-F1
#
_entry.id   AF-A0A931ZR83-F1
#
_cell.length_a   1.000
_cell.length_b   1.000
_cell.length_c   1.000
_cell.angle_alpha   90.00
_cell.angle_beta   90.00
_cell.angle_gamma   90.00
#
_symmetry.space_group_name_H-M   'P 1'
#
loop_
_entity.id
_entity.type
_entity.pdbx_description
1 polymer ?
#
loop_
_entity_poly.entity_id
_entity_poly.type
_entity_poly.pdbx_seq_one_letter_code
_entity_poly.pdbx_strand_id
1 'polypeptide(L)'
;MKKQTAHFQVINRGIVFYFTKEPKGGYAVVVPSLPGCVSYGKNFEEAMRMIKDAMQGYLAIVKEEGLLIPQEIEENKGNAGFGLAF
;
A
#
# COMPACT_ATOMS: atom_id res chain seq x y z
N MET A 1 -28.75 9.28 -5.98
CA MET A 1 -27.55 10.11 -6.21
C MET A 1 -26.31 9.21 -6.15
N LYS A 2 -25.79 8.75 -7.30
CA LYS A 2 -24.59 7.89 -7.33
C LYS A 2 -23.36 8.80 -7.19
N LYS A 3 -22.83 8.95 -5.97
CA LYS A 3 -21.54 9.63 -5.78
C LYS A 3 -20.51 8.79 -6.52
N GLN A 4 -19.95 9.35 -7.59
CA GLN A 4 -18.96 8.70 -8.43
C GLN A 4 -17.65 8.66 -7.64
N THR A 5 -17.52 7.64 -6.78
CA THR A 5 -16.29 7.35 -6.06
C THR A 5 -15.26 6.91 -7.08
N ALA A 6 -14.22 7.71 -7.28
CA ALA A 6 -13.16 7.38 -8.21
C ALA A 6 -12.27 6.31 -7.56
N HIS A 7 -12.36 5.09 -8.10
CA HIS A 7 -11.46 4.00 -7.76
C HIS A 7 -10.46 3.82 -8.89
N PHE A 8 -9.18 3.68 -8.54
CA PHE A 8 -8.12 3.39 -9.51
C PHE A 8 -7.05 2.55 -8.85
N GLN A 9 -6.27 1.86 -9.67
CA GLN A 9 -5.16 1.06 -9.21
C GLN A 9 -3.84 1.65 -9.71
N VAL A 10 -2.83 1.56 -8.87
CA VAL A 10 -1.45 1.87 -9.23
C VAL A 10 -0.66 0.59 -9.08
N ILE A 11 0.15 0.26 -10.09
CA ILE A 11 1.01 -0.92 -10.05
C ILE A 11 2.44 -0.41 -10.03
N ASN A 12 3.23 -0.84 -9.04
CA ASN A 12 4.65 -0.57 -9.03
C ASN A 12 5.43 -1.80 -8.62
N ARG A 13 6.41 -2.17 -9.45
CA ARG A 13 7.22 -3.38 -9.29
C ARG A 13 6.37 -4.63 -9.02
N GLY A 14 5.22 -4.74 -9.69
CA GLY A 14 4.28 -5.84 -9.52
C GLY A 14 3.32 -5.71 -8.32
N ILE A 15 3.53 -4.77 -7.41
CA ILE A 15 2.64 -4.55 -6.26
C ILE A 15 1.46 -3.68 -6.69
N VAL A 16 0.25 -4.17 -6.43
CA VAL A 16 -1.01 -3.47 -6.72
C VAL A 16 -1.45 -2.66 -5.52
N PHE A 17 -1.72 -1.37 -5.74
CA PHE A 17 -2.29 -0.44 -4.78
C PHE A 17 -3.66 0.01 -5.26
N TYR A 18 -4.72 -0.29 -4.50
CA TYR A 18 -6.07 0.18 -4.81
C TYR A 18 -6.37 1.46 -4.08
N PHE A 19 -6.59 2.52 -4.84
CA PHE A 19 -6.98 3.83 -4.34
C PHE A 19 -8.49 4.03 -4.45
N THR A 20 -9.05 4.59 -3.40
CA THR A 20 -10.44 5.02 -3.32
C THR A 20 -10.48 6.50 -2.93
N LYS A 21 -11.02 7.34 -3.82
CA LYS A 21 -11.21 8.76 -3.52
C LYS A 21 -12.39 8.93 -2.58
N GLU A 22 -12.16 9.52 -1.41
CA GLU A 22 -13.19 9.68 -0.40
C GLU A 22 -14.13 10.87 -0.71
N PRO A 23 -15.45 10.76 -0.43
CA PRO A 23 -16.40 11.84 -0.71
C PRO A 23 -16.12 13.16 0.02
N LYS A 24 -15.39 13.11 1.14
CA LYS A 24 -15.00 14.28 1.93
C LYS A 24 -13.61 14.83 1.55
N GLY A 25 -13.02 14.33 0.46
CA GLY A 25 -11.63 14.58 0.07
C GLY A 25 -10.68 13.54 0.65
N GLY A 26 -9.48 13.48 0.08
CA GLY A 26 -8.49 12.45 0.41
C GLY A 26 -8.64 11.14 -0.35
N TYR A 27 -7.74 10.22 -0.03
CA TYR A 27 -7.58 8.94 -0.68
C TYR A 27 -7.35 7.86 0.36
N ALA A 28 -8.20 6.84 0.38
CA ALA A 28 -7.91 5.58 1.04
C ALA A 28 -7.13 4.68 0.07
N VAL A 29 -6.19 3.92 0.59
CA VAL A 29 -5.36 2.99 -0.18
C VAL A 29 -5.26 1.64 0.51
N VAL A 30 -5.33 0.58 -0.27
CA VAL A 30 -5.24 -0.82 0.20
C VAL A 30 -4.26 -1.59 -0.67
N VAL A 31 -3.48 -2.47 -0.05
CA VAL A 31 -2.60 -3.42 -0.75
C VAL A 31 -3.18 -4.83 -0.60
N PRO A 32 -3.82 -5.42 -1.63
CA PRO A 32 -4.45 -6.74 -1.54
C PRO A 32 -3.48 -7.86 -1.19
N SER A 33 -2.24 -7.77 -1.69
CA SER A 33 -1.20 -8.74 -1.37
C SER A 33 -0.81 -8.71 0.11
N LEU A 34 -1.20 -7.67 0.87
CA LEU A 34 -1.01 -7.55 2.32
C LEU A 34 -2.36 -7.35 3.02
N PRO A 35 -3.09 -8.45 3.32
CA PRO A 35 -4.39 -8.36 3.97
C PRO A 35 -4.34 -7.53 5.25
N GLY A 36 -5.24 -6.54 5.36
CA GLY A 36 -5.30 -5.63 6.50
C GLY A 36 -4.37 -4.41 6.41
N CYS A 37 -3.49 -4.32 5.40
CA CYS A 37 -2.69 -3.14 5.15
C CYS A 37 -3.52 -2.07 4.41
N VAL A 38 -4.09 -1.16 5.19
CA VAL A 38 -4.93 -0.04 4.72
C VAL A 38 -4.36 1.26 5.26
N SER A 39 -4.38 2.31 4.45
CA SER A 39 -3.96 3.64 4.87
C SER A 39 -4.81 4.73 4.22
N TYR A 40 -4.64 5.97 4.69
CA TYR A 40 -5.36 7.13 4.20
C TYR A 40 -4.44 8.35 4.16
N GLY A 41 -4.64 9.23 3.17
CA GLY A 41 -4.01 10.54 3.09
C GLY A 41 -4.94 11.60 2.51
N LYS A 42 -4.69 12.87 2.82
CA LYS A 42 -5.47 14.02 2.33
C LYS A 42 -5.28 14.23 0.83
N ASN A 43 -4.19 13.71 0.27
CA ASN A 43 -3.90 13.69 -1.15
C ASN A 43 -3.22 12.35 -1.53
N PHE A 44 -3.01 12.15 -2.83
CA PHE A 44 -2.45 10.90 -3.37
C PHE A 44 -1.03 10.62 -2.82
N GLU A 45 -0.18 11.65 -2.77
CA GLU A 45 1.21 11.53 -2.29
C GLU A 45 1.27 11.14 -0.81
N GLU A 46 0.41 11.75 0.03
CA GLU A 46 0.31 11.43 1.44
C GLU A 46 -0.21 10.01 1.64
N ALA A 47 -1.25 9.60 0.91
CA ALA A 47 -1.77 8.23 0.98
C ALA A 47 -0.70 7.21 0.56
N MET A 48 0.04 7.50 -0.51
CA MET A 48 1.18 6.71 -0.94
C MET A 48 2.29 6.64 0.10
N ARG A 49 2.65 7.74 0.76
CA ARG A 49 3.65 7.73 1.83
C ARG A 49 3.18 6.89 3.02
N MET A 50 1.95 7.07 3.46
CA MET A 50 1.41 6.39 4.63
C MET A 50 1.21 4.89 4.41
N ILE A 51 0.86 4.44 3.20
CA ILE A 51 0.78 3.01 2.92
C ILE A 51 2.16 2.37 2.86
N LYS A 52 3.19 3.07 2.39
CA LYS A 52 4.58 2.57 2.41
C LYS A 52 5.04 2.29 3.84
N ASP A 53 4.79 3.22 4.75
CA ASP A 53 5.13 3.05 6.17
C ASP A 53 4.37 1.87 6.79
N ALA A 54 3.07 1.74 6.46
CA ALA A 54 2.24 0.62 6.92
C ALA A 54 2.75 -0.74 6.39
N MET A 55 3.18 -0.80 5.12
CA MET A 55 3.79 -2.01 4.55
C MET A 55 5.09 -2.38 5.25
N GLN A 56 5.94 -1.41 5.58
CA GLN A 56 7.17 -1.66 6.33
C GLN A 56 6.90 -2.25 7.71
N GLY A 57 5.92 -1.69 8.44
CA GLY A 57 5.49 -2.22 9.73
C GLY A 57 4.93 -3.64 9.63
N TYR A 58 4.09 -3.90 8.63
CA TYR A 58 3.56 -5.25 8.37
C TYR A 58 4.68 -6.27 8.14
N LEU A 59 5.66 -5.92 7.31
CA LEU A 59 6.77 -6.83 6.98
C LEU A 59 7.74 -7.04 8.14
N ALA A 60 7.89 -6.06 9.03
CA ALA A 60 8.64 -6.23 10.27
C ALA A 60 7.98 -7.30 11.15
N ILE A 61 6.65 -7.20 11.36
CA ILE A 61 5.88 -8.17 12.15
C ILE A 61 5.95 -9.57 11.52
N VAL A 62 5.69 -9.69 10.22
CA VAL A 62 5.73 -10.99 9.52
C VAL A 62 7.11 -11.64 9.63
N LYS A 63 8.18 -10.85 9.60
CA LYS A 63 9.55 -11.35 9.81
C LYS A 63 9.79 -11.81 11.25
N GLU A 64 9.29 -11.08 12.24
CA GLU A 64 9.42 -11.44 13.68
C GLU A 64 8.63 -12.70 14.02
N GLU A 65 7.42 -12.84 13.47
CA GLU A 65 6.54 -14.00 13.67
C GLU A 65 6.95 -15.23 12.83
N GLY A 66 7.96 -15.11 11.96
CA GLY A 66 8.39 -16.19 11.07
C GLY A 66 7.34 -16.60 10.04
N LEU A 67 6.41 -15.69 9.72
CA LEU A 67 5.34 -15.90 8.76
C LEU A 67 5.86 -15.74 7.32
N LEU A 68 5.23 -16.44 6.38
CA LEU A 68 5.59 -16.34 4.97
C LEU A 68 5.20 -14.98 4.40
N ILE A 69 6.15 -14.34 3.71
CA ILE A 69 5.93 -13.09 2.99
C ILE A 69 5.48 -13.46 1.57
N PRO A 70 4.45 -12.80 1.02
CA PRO A 70 4.09 -12.99 -0.39
C PRO A 70 5.32 -12.75 -1.30
N GLN A 71 5.59 -13.68 -2.22
CA GLN A 71 6.79 -13.65 -3.07
C GLN A 71 6.95 -12.33 -3.84
N GLU A 72 5.85 -11.77 -4.34
CA GLU A 72 5.79 -10.46 -5.03
C GLU A 72 6.43 -9.32 -4.21
N ILE A 73 6.41 -9.44 -2.88
CA ILE A 73 6.90 -8.43 -1.95
C ILE A 73 8.32 -8.78 -1.47
N GLU A 74 8.64 -10.07 -1.38
CA GLU A 74 9.96 -10.57 -1.00
C GLU A 74 11.01 -10.31 -2.09
N GLU A 75 10.70 -10.55 -3.36
CA GLU A 75 11.59 -10.30 -4.51
C GLU A 75 12.01 -8.81 -4.62
N ASN A 76 11.17 -7.92 -4.09
CA ASN A 76 11.38 -6.48 -4.09
C ASN A 76 12.19 -5.94 -2.88
N LYS A 77 12.67 -6.81 -1.97
CA LYS A 77 13.48 -6.42 -0.79
C LYS A 77 14.95 -6.17 -1.08
N GLY A 78 15.43 -6.51 -2.29
CA GLY A 78 16.85 -6.59 -2.64
C GLY A 78 17.67 -5.29 -2.64
N ASN A 79 17.10 -4.13 -2.28
CA ASN A 79 17.81 -2.86 -2.29
C ASN A 79 17.52 -2.00 -1.03
N ALA A 80 18.13 -2.35 0.11
CA ALA A 80 18.24 -1.50 1.30
C ALA A 80 16.97 -0.70 1.67
N GLY A 81 16.06 -1.35 2.41
CA GLY A 81 14.74 -0.80 2.74
C GLY A 81 13.78 -0.93 1.55
N PHE A 82 12.48 -0.79 1.77
CA PHE A 82 11.56 -0.55 0.66
C PHE A 82 11.90 0.83 0.08
N GLY A 83 12.99 0.92 -0.69
CA GLY A 83 13.34 1.99 -1.59
C GLY A 83 12.33 2.00 -2.73
N LEU A 84 11.07 2.23 -2.36
CA LEU A 84 9.95 2.63 -3.18
C LEU A 84 10.20 4.10 -3.56
N ALA A 85 11.34 4.33 -4.24
CA ALA A 85 11.50 5.44 -5.13
C ALA A 85 10.51 5.19 -6.27
N PHE A 86 9.35 5.81 -6.16
CA PHE A 86 8.47 6.11 -7.26
C PHE A 86 8.90 7.48 -7.79
#